data_AF-A0A7S2K065-F1
#
_entry.id   AF-A0A7S2K065-F1
#
_cell.length_a   1.000
_cell.length_b   1.000
_cell.length_c   1.000
_cell.angle_alpha   90.00
_cell.angle_beta   90.00
_cell.angle_gamma   90.00
#
_symmetry.space_group_name_H-M   'P 1'
#
loop_
_entity.id
_entity.type
_entity.pdbx_description
1 polymer ?
#
loop_
_entity_poly.entity_id
_entity_poly.type
_entity_poly.pdbx_seq_one_letter_code
_entity_poly.pdbx_strand_id
1 'polypeptide(L)'
;MNQAVEDMQADLVKVRQSYAEITATQRRLLKQKEQADALGEDWYGRAQLALQAGKEDLAREALSRRQQQVDQSNSLTAQIDQQAESIDQLYEGMQTLEAKIMDAKAKKEQMVARARTAQSTQKVNDMLSGVTGKTSMDAFSRMEEKVEALEAAAEVSAEMGSMGNALPGGSSIEKEFALLEGKSAVDDELARMKGLLNPSSSSAAGGEKKSSGNPDVDAEMEKLKRDAGL
;
A
#
# COMPACT_ATOMS: atom_id res chain seq x y z
N MET A 1 -13.01 10.53 9.02
CA MET A 1 -12.69 9.19 9.56
C MET A 1 -11.41 8.60 9.01
N ASN A 2 -11.05 8.83 7.73
CA ASN A 2 -9.72 8.44 7.21
C ASN A 2 -8.58 9.09 8.01
N GLN A 3 -8.67 10.41 8.19
CA GLN A 3 -7.68 11.19 8.94
C GLN A 3 -7.40 10.64 10.35
N ALA A 4 -8.44 10.36 11.14
CA ALA A 4 -8.25 9.90 12.52
C ALA A 4 -7.49 8.55 12.62
N VAL A 5 -7.73 7.61 11.69
CA VAL A 5 -7.00 6.34 11.67
C VAL A 5 -5.55 6.56 11.24
N GLU A 6 -5.33 7.44 10.26
CA GLU A 6 -4.00 7.81 9.77
C GLU A 6 -3.18 8.52 10.85
N ASP A 7 -3.79 9.45 11.60
CA ASP A 7 -3.17 10.16 12.73
C ASP A 7 -2.76 9.17 13.82
N MET A 8 -3.64 8.24 14.21
CA MET A 8 -3.31 7.21 15.20
C MET A 8 -2.17 6.29 14.71
N GLN A 9 -2.14 5.95 13.41
CA GLN A 9 -1.02 5.18 12.85
C GLN A 9 0.29 5.96 12.87
N ALA A 10 0.27 7.26 12.58
CA ALA A 10 1.44 8.12 12.69
C ALA A 10 1.94 8.21 14.14
N ASP A 11 1.03 8.34 15.11
CA ASP A 11 1.37 8.35 16.53
C ASP A 11 1.94 7.00 16.99
N LEU A 12 1.40 5.88 16.50
CA LEU A 12 1.96 4.55 16.77
C LEU A 12 3.41 4.44 16.29
N VAL A 13 3.74 4.99 15.12
CA VAL A 13 5.12 5.01 14.62
C VAL A 13 6.02 5.81 15.56
N LYS A 14 5.60 6.98 16.04
CA LYS A 14 6.36 7.79 17.00
C LYS A 14 6.57 7.07 18.32
N VAL A 15 5.53 6.41 18.85
CA VAL A 15 5.62 5.63 20.10
C VAL A 15 6.61 4.47 19.93
N ARG A 16 6.54 3.74 18.81
CA ARG A 16 7.50 2.66 18.50
C ARG A 16 8.94 3.16 18.41
N GLN A 17 9.16 4.33 17.80
CA GLN A 17 10.48 4.94 17.72
C GLN A 17 11.00 5.31 19.12
N SER A 18 10.20 6.01 19.92
CA SER A 18 10.56 6.38 21.29
C SER A 18 10.84 5.15 22.18
N TYR A 19 10.00 4.12 22.09
CA TYR A 19 10.20 2.85 22.77
C TYR A 19 11.53 2.19 22.37
N ALA A 20 11.84 2.16 21.07
CA ALA A 20 13.10 1.60 20.58
C ALA A 20 14.33 2.38 21.06
N GLU A 21 14.26 3.72 21.05
CA GLU A 21 15.33 4.60 21.54
C GLU A 21 15.61 4.41 23.03
N ILE A 22 14.55 4.34 23.85
CA ILE A 22 14.69 4.15 25.30
C ILE A 22 15.21 2.74 25.59
N THR A 23 14.69 1.72 24.90
CA THR A 23 15.18 0.34 25.03
C THR A 23 16.66 0.23 24.63
N ALA A 24 17.08 0.91 23.55
CA ALA A 24 18.48 0.96 23.14
C ALA A 24 19.36 1.65 24.20
N THR A 25 18.87 2.73 24.80
CA THR A 25 19.54 3.43 25.89
C THR A 25 19.72 2.53 27.12
N GLN A 26 18.66 1.83 27.54
CA GLN A 26 18.72 0.89 28.66
C GLN A 26 19.73 -0.25 28.39
N ARG A 27 19.73 -0.82 27.18
CA ARG A 27 20.74 -1.84 26.79
C ARG A 27 22.16 -1.31 26.85
N ARG A 28 22.39 -0.05 26.45
CA ARG A 28 23.71 0.57 26.57
C ARG A 28 24.14 0.71 28.02
N LEU A 29 23.23 1.10 28.92
CA LEU A 29 23.50 1.20 30.35
C LEU A 29 23.79 -0.16 30.98
N LEU A 30 23.01 -1.20 30.61
CA LEU A 30 23.27 -2.58 31.04
C LEU A 30 24.69 -3.02 30.67
N LYS A 31 25.11 -2.77 29.43
CA LYS A 31 26.47 -3.09 28.99
C LYS A 31 27.54 -2.29 29.76
N GLN A 32 27.31 -1.02 30.06
CA GLN A 32 28.22 -0.22 30.87
C GLN A 32 28.31 -0.74 32.31
N LYS A 33 27.19 -1.20 32.88
CA LYS A 33 27.13 -1.81 34.20
C LYS A 33 27.95 -3.11 34.22
N GLU A 34 27.74 -4.00 33.25
CA GLU A 34 28.51 -5.24 33.12
C GLU A 34 30.01 -4.98 33.01
N GLN A 35 30.42 -3.91 32.31
CA GLN A 35 31.83 -3.50 32.22
C GLN A 35 32.37 -3.02 33.57
N ALA A 36 31.61 -2.19 34.29
CA ALA A 36 32.00 -1.72 35.62
C ALA A 36 32.11 -2.89 36.62
N ASP A 37 31.16 -3.83 36.58
CA ASP A 37 31.18 -5.05 37.40
C ASP A 37 32.43 -5.89 37.12
N ALA A 38 32.72 -6.15 35.84
CA ALA A 38 33.90 -6.91 35.43
C ALA A 38 35.22 -6.25 35.87
N LEU A 39 35.32 -4.92 35.75
CA LEU A 39 36.48 -4.17 36.24
C LEU A 39 36.58 -4.22 37.76
N GLY A 40 35.46 -4.15 38.47
CA GLY A 40 35.41 -4.32 39.92
C GLY A 40 35.96 -5.67 40.38
N GLU A 41 35.60 -6.74 39.68
CA GLU A 41 36.11 -8.09 39.96
C GLU A 41 37.61 -8.23 39.61
N ASP A 42 38.09 -7.62 38.52
CA ASP A 42 39.53 -7.59 38.22
C ASP A 42 40.33 -6.87 39.32
N TRP A 43 39.84 -5.70 39.77
CA TRP A 43 40.47 -5.00 40.90
C TRP A 43 40.43 -5.81 42.20
N TYR A 44 39.37 -6.59 42.42
CA TYR A 44 39.29 -7.50 43.55
C TYR A 44 40.35 -8.61 43.48
N GLY A 45 40.52 -9.25 42.33
CA GLY A 45 41.57 -10.24 42.10
C GLY A 45 42.97 -9.66 42.30
N ARG A 46 43.22 -8.45 41.79
CA ARG A 46 44.49 -7.73 42.00
C ARG A 46 44.75 -7.43 43.47
N ALA A 47 43.73 -7.05 44.23
CA ALA A 47 43.86 -6.84 45.67
C ALA A 47 44.24 -8.13 46.40
N GLN A 48 43.63 -9.26 46.05
CA GLN A 48 43.97 -10.57 46.62
C GLN A 48 45.42 -10.96 46.32
N LEU A 49 45.88 -10.79 45.08
CA LEU A 49 47.27 -11.05 44.69
C LEU A 49 48.25 -10.15 45.46
N ALA A 50 47.93 -8.87 45.64
CA ALA A 50 48.75 -7.95 46.42
C ALA A 50 48.85 -8.35 47.89
N LEU A 51 47.76 -8.82 48.50
CA LEU A 51 47.76 -9.35 49.87
C LEU A 51 48.60 -10.62 50.00
N GLN A 52 48.48 -11.56 49.05
CA GLN A 52 49.31 -12.78 49.03
C GLN A 52 50.81 -12.45 48.92
N ALA A 53 51.15 -11.37 48.21
CA ALA A 53 52.51 -10.87 48.09
C ALA A 53 52.97 -10.00 49.29
N GLY A 54 52.15 -9.83 50.33
CA GLY A 54 52.44 -9.00 51.51
C GLY A 54 52.46 -7.50 51.25
N LYS A 55 51.92 -7.04 50.11
CA LYS A 55 51.91 -5.63 49.70
C LYS A 55 50.57 -4.98 50.04
N GLU A 56 50.37 -4.69 51.33
CA GLU A 56 49.10 -4.16 51.84
C GLU A 56 48.68 -2.83 51.21
N ASP A 57 49.62 -1.91 50.95
CA ASP A 57 49.29 -0.61 50.36
C ASP A 57 48.75 -0.74 48.94
N LEU A 58 49.30 -1.66 48.14
CA LEU A 58 48.78 -1.98 46.81
C LEU A 58 47.39 -2.64 46.88
N ALA A 59 47.16 -3.47 47.90
CA ALA A 59 45.85 -4.07 48.11
C ALA A 59 44.80 -3.01 48.48
N ARG A 60 45.13 -2.05 49.34
CA ARG A 60 44.24 -0.93 49.70
C ARG A 60 43.90 -0.07 48.49
N GLU A 61 44.89 0.27 47.66
CA GLU A 61 44.67 1.02 46.42
C GLU A 61 43.78 0.25 45.43
N ALA A 62 44.02 -1.05 45.23
CA ALA A 62 43.18 -1.89 44.38
C ALA A 62 41.73 -1.98 44.90
N LEU A 63 41.54 -2.11 46.21
CA LEU A 63 40.21 -2.10 46.82
C LEU A 63 39.51 -0.73 46.70
N SER A 64 40.25 0.37 46.78
CA SER A 64 39.71 1.71 46.54
C SER A 64 39.17 1.85 45.10
N ARG A 65 39.94 1.38 44.11
CA ARG A 65 39.50 1.36 42.71
C ARG A 65 38.31 0.44 42.47
N ARG A 66 38.29 -0.73 43.12
CA ARG A 66 37.11 -1.61 43.11
C ARG A 66 35.88 -0.87 43.63
N GLN A 67 35.99 -0.17 44.76
CA GLN A 67 34.87 0.56 45.34
C GLN A 67 34.31 1.60 44.35
N GLN A 68 35.18 2.33 43.65
CA GLN A 68 34.74 3.27 42.60
C GLN A 68 33.94 2.57 41.48
N GLN A 69 34.35 1.37 41.05
CA GLN A 69 33.60 0.59 40.05
C GLN A 69 32.26 0.09 40.58
N VAL A 70 32.22 -0.35 41.85
CA VAL A 70 30.98 -0.76 42.52
C VAL A 70 30.00 0.41 42.62
N ASP A 71 30.46 1.59 43.03
CA ASP A 71 29.65 2.79 43.12
C ASP A 71 29.11 3.20 41.74
N GLN A 72 29.93 3.08 40.69
CA GLN A 72 29.51 3.30 39.31
C GLN A 72 28.44 2.30 38.87
N SER A 73 28.61 1.00 39.15
CA SER A 73 27.63 -0.04 38.84
C SER A 73 26.30 0.19 39.56
N ASN A 74 26.34 0.59 40.83
CA ASN A 74 25.15 0.93 41.61
C ASN A 74 24.41 2.13 41.01
N SER A 75 25.14 3.16 40.58
CA SER A 75 24.55 4.33 39.90
C SER A 75 23.89 3.94 38.57
N LEU A 76 24.54 3.10 37.78
CA LEU A 76 23.98 2.60 36.51
C LEU A 76 22.75 1.74 36.75
N THR A 77 22.75 0.91 37.79
CA THR A 77 21.60 0.08 38.20
C THR A 77 20.40 0.96 38.52
N ALA A 78 20.57 2.00 39.33
CA ALA A 78 19.49 2.93 39.65
C ALA A 78 18.91 3.62 38.38
N GLN A 79 19.77 3.98 37.41
CA GLN A 79 19.32 4.56 36.14
C GLN A 79 18.57 3.55 35.25
N ILE A 80 18.96 2.28 35.28
CA ILE A 80 18.29 1.19 34.54
C ILE A 80 16.91 0.93 35.15
N ASP A 81 16.82 0.90 36.48
CA ASP A 81 15.57 0.66 37.21
C ASP A 81 14.58 1.81 36.98
N GLN A 82 15.04 3.06 37.00
CA GLN A 82 14.22 4.22 36.66
C GLN A 82 13.64 4.16 35.24
N GLN A 83 14.39 3.58 34.28
CA GLN A 83 13.91 3.43 32.91
C GLN A 83 12.98 2.24 32.71
N ALA A 84 13.07 1.21 33.55
CA ALA A 84 12.26 -0.01 33.41
C ALA A 84 10.77 0.31 33.44
N GLU A 85 10.31 1.11 34.41
CA GLU A 85 8.90 1.50 34.52
C GLU A 85 8.43 2.28 33.28
N SER A 86 9.26 3.19 32.75
CA SER A 86 8.92 3.96 31.55
C SER A 86 8.82 3.08 30.31
N ILE A 87 9.68 2.06 30.18
CA ILE A 87 9.66 1.11 29.07
C ILE A 87 8.40 0.25 29.13
N ASP A 88 8.02 -0.22 30.32
CA ASP A 88 6.82 -1.03 30.52
C ASP A 88 5.56 -0.21 30.18
N GLN A 89 5.46 1.02 30.68
CA GLN A 89 4.35 1.93 30.37
C GLN A 89 4.25 2.23 28.87
N LEU A 90 5.37 2.46 28.19
CA LEU A 90 5.39 2.68 26.74
C LEU A 90 4.97 1.43 25.97
N TYR A 91 5.37 0.24 26.43
CA TYR A 91 4.96 -1.02 25.82
C TYR A 91 3.46 -1.25 25.94
N GLU A 92 2.90 -1.09 27.14
CA GLU A 92 1.46 -1.22 27.37
C GLU A 92 0.65 -0.18 26.58
N GLY A 93 1.13 1.07 26.56
CA GLY A 93 0.54 2.16 25.78
C GLY A 93 0.55 1.86 24.28
N MET A 94 1.67 1.32 23.78
CA MET A 94 1.82 0.89 22.38
C MET A 94 0.82 -0.21 22.02
N GLN A 95 0.71 -1.27 22.83
CA GLN A 95 -0.26 -2.34 22.59
C GLN A 95 -1.70 -1.84 22.61
N THR A 96 -2.02 -0.96 23.56
CA THR A 96 -3.35 -0.35 23.66
C THR A 96 -3.67 0.48 22.41
N LEU A 97 -2.71 1.24 21.90
CA LEU A 97 -2.88 2.04 20.69
C LEU A 97 -3.05 1.14 19.45
N GLU A 98 -2.28 0.06 19.35
CA GLU A 98 -2.42 -0.94 18.29
C GLU A 98 -3.83 -1.55 18.25
N ALA A 99 -4.33 -1.97 19.41
CA ALA A 99 -5.69 -2.51 19.52
C ALA A 99 -6.75 -1.48 19.09
N LYS A 100 -6.65 -0.23 19.58
CA LYS A 100 -7.57 0.85 19.19
C LYS A 100 -7.55 1.15 17.70
N ILE A 101 -6.37 1.08 17.06
CA ILE A 101 -6.23 1.26 15.61
C ILE A 101 -6.94 0.13 14.86
N MET A 102 -6.80 -1.12 15.30
CA MET A 102 -7.49 -2.26 14.69
C MET A 102 -9.01 -2.10 14.78
N ASP A 103 -9.52 -1.76 15.96
CA ASP A 103 -10.95 -1.52 16.17
C ASP A 103 -11.48 -0.36 15.31
N ALA A 104 -10.72 0.74 15.25
CA ALA A 104 -11.09 1.90 14.44
C ALA A 104 -11.11 1.58 12.94
N LYS A 105 -10.18 0.75 12.46
CA LYS A 105 -10.17 0.27 11.07
C LYS A 105 -11.40 -0.59 10.76
N ALA A 106 -11.72 -1.55 11.62
CA ALA A 106 -12.91 -2.39 11.46
C ALA A 106 -14.20 -1.55 11.44
N LYS A 107 -14.32 -0.58 12.35
CA LYS A 107 -15.46 0.33 12.40
C LYS A 107 -15.56 1.21 11.16
N LYS A 108 -14.42 1.71 10.65
CA LYS A 108 -14.36 2.46 9.39
C LYS A 108 -14.88 1.60 8.23
N GLU A 109 -14.41 0.37 8.10
CA GLU A 109 -14.82 -0.54 7.02
C GLU A 109 -16.33 -0.84 7.08
N GLN A 110 -16.85 -1.12 8.28
CA GLN A 110 -18.28 -1.29 8.50
C GLN A 110 -19.09 -0.05 8.08
N MET A 111 -18.61 1.15 8.41
CA MET A 111 -19.27 2.40 8.02
C MET A 111 -19.21 2.65 6.51
N VAL A 112 -18.09 2.33 5.85
CA VAL A 112 -17.99 2.41 4.39
C VAL A 112 -18.98 1.45 3.72
N ALA A 113 -19.11 0.21 4.22
CA ALA A 113 -20.09 -0.74 3.69
C ALA A 113 -21.54 -0.25 3.88
N ARG A 114 -21.86 0.29 5.06
CA ARG A 114 -23.17 0.91 5.33
C ARG A 114 -23.45 2.10 4.42
N ALA A 115 -22.47 2.98 4.23
CA ALA A 115 -22.61 4.14 3.35
C ALA A 115 -22.83 3.73 1.89
N ARG A 116 -22.10 2.74 1.39
CA ARG A 116 -22.32 2.17 0.04
C ARG A 116 -23.71 1.57 -0.10
N THR A 117 -24.18 0.82 0.89
CA THR A 117 -25.52 0.23 0.89
C THR A 117 -26.62 1.31 0.89
N ALA A 118 -26.45 2.35 1.71
CA ALA A 118 -27.37 3.48 1.76
C ALA A 118 -27.39 4.25 0.43
N GLN A 119 -26.23 4.51 -0.19
CA GLN A 119 -26.15 5.13 -1.52
C GLN A 119 -26.82 4.30 -2.61
N SER A 120 -26.63 2.97 -2.62
CA SER A 120 -27.33 2.10 -3.58
C SER A 120 -28.83 2.10 -3.36
N THR A 121 -29.29 2.03 -2.09
CA THR A 121 -30.71 2.08 -1.74
C THR A 121 -31.34 3.42 -2.17
N GLN A 122 -30.64 4.53 -1.93
CA GLN A 122 -31.07 5.85 -2.38
C GLN A 122 -31.21 5.90 -3.90
N LYS A 123 -30.20 5.44 -4.66
CA LYS A 123 -30.26 5.39 -6.13
C LYS A 123 -31.43 4.55 -6.65
N VAL A 124 -31.71 3.40 -6.05
CA VAL A 124 -32.85 2.55 -6.41
C VAL A 124 -34.17 3.26 -6.12
N ASN A 125 -34.30 3.91 -4.95
CA ASN A 125 -35.49 4.67 -4.60
C ASN A 125 -35.70 5.89 -5.52
N ASP A 126 -34.64 6.59 -5.90
CA ASP A 126 -34.69 7.71 -6.84
C ASP A 126 -35.16 7.23 -8.23
N MET A 127 -34.65 6.09 -8.71
CA MET A 127 -35.11 5.44 -9.95
C MET A 127 -36.58 5.00 -9.85
N LEU A 128 -36.98 4.37 -8.75
CA LEU A 128 -38.35 3.89 -8.56
C LEU A 128 -39.33 5.05 -8.43
N SER A 129 -38.97 6.11 -7.69
CA SER A 129 -39.77 7.34 -7.61
C SER A 129 -39.92 8.02 -8.98
N GLY A 130 -38.87 7.96 -9.81
CA GLY A 130 -38.93 8.38 -11.21
C GLY A 130 -39.83 7.51 -12.09
N VAL A 131 -40.11 6.26 -11.69
CA VAL A 131 -40.99 5.32 -12.41
C VAL A 131 -42.44 5.37 -11.89
N THR A 132 -42.66 5.61 -10.59
CA THR A 132 -43.99 5.56 -9.96
C THR A 132 -44.71 6.90 -9.92
N GLY A 133 -44.03 8.02 -10.16
CA GLY A 133 -44.64 9.36 -10.13
C GLY A 133 -45.11 9.82 -11.50
N LYS A 134 -46.34 9.50 -11.93
CA LYS A 134 -47.10 10.16 -13.03
C LYS A 134 -46.38 10.41 -14.38
N THR A 135 -45.22 9.80 -14.61
CA THR A 135 -44.32 10.12 -15.74
C THR A 135 -44.04 8.92 -16.64
N SER A 136 -44.64 7.76 -16.40
CA SER A 136 -44.58 6.65 -17.36
C SER A 136 -45.22 7.03 -18.70
N MET A 137 -46.25 7.90 -18.70
CA MET A 137 -46.78 8.51 -19.93
C MET A 137 -45.93 9.67 -20.44
N ASP A 138 -45.37 10.54 -19.58
CA ASP A 138 -44.50 11.65 -20.03
C ASP A 138 -43.17 11.15 -20.61
N ALA A 139 -42.61 10.05 -20.09
CA ALA A 139 -41.42 9.40 -20.62
C ALA A 139 -41.70 8.70 -21.96
N PHE A 140 -42.90 8.11 -22.12
CA PHE A 140 -43.38 7.62 -23.42
C PHE A 140 -43.57 8.76 -24.41
N SER A 141 -44.20 9.85 -24.00
CA SER A 141 -44.47 11.02 -24.83
C SER A 141 -43.17 11.70 -25.28
N ARG A 142 -42.15 11.81 -24.42
CA ARG A 142 -40.81 12.30 -24.81
C ARG A 142 -40.05 11.35 -25.74
N MET A 143 -40.35 10.06 -25.71
CA MET A 143 -39.78 9.08 -26.63
C MET A 143 -40.50 9.15 -27.99
N GLU A 144 -41.82 9.31 -27.98
CA GLU A 144 -42.67 9.55 -29.16
C GLU A 144 -42.27 10.84 -29.88
N GLU A 145 -42.10 11.95 -29.17
CA GLU A 145 -41.65 13.25 -29.71
C GLU A 145 -40.24 13.15 -30.33
N LYS A 146 -39.37 12.30 -29.77
CA LYS A 146 -38.04 12.02 -30.32
C LYS A 146 -38.10 11.16 -31.59
N VAL A 147 -39.01 10.21 -31.65
CA VAL A 147 -39.22 9.37 -32.84
C VAL A 147 -39.82 10.22 -33.95
N GLU A 148 -40.82 11.05 -33.66
CA GLU A 148 -41.44 11.96 -34.62
C GLU A 148 -40.44 12.99 -35.16
N ALA A 149 -39.55 13.53 -34.31
CA ALA A 149 -38.47 14.40 -34.76
C ALA A 149 -37.42 13.69 -35.63
N LEU A 150 -37.16 12.40 -35.37
CA LEU A 150 -36.26 11.58 -36.20
C LEU A 150 -36.92 11.19 -37.54
N GLU A 151 -38.22 10.91 -37.55
CA GLU A 151 -39.00 10.65 -38.75
C GLU A 151 -39.11 11.90 -39.63
N ALA A 152 -39.39 13.06 -39.03
CA ALA A 152 -39.39 14.35 -39.73
C ALA A 152 -38.01 14.71 -40.29
N ALA A 153 -36.94 14.45 -39.53
CA ALA A 153 -35.57 14.63 -40.02
C ALA A 153 -35.24 13.66 -41.17
N ALA A 154 -35.75 12.42 -41.13
CA ALA A 154 -35.60 11.45 -42.21
C ALA A 154 -36.37 11.86 -43.46
N GLU A 155 -37.61 12.38 -43.33
CA GLU A 155 -38.40 12.93 -44.43
C GLU A 155 -37.74 14.15 -45.07
N VAL A 156 -37.23 15.10 -44.28
CA VAL A 156 -36.48 16.26 -44.79
C VAL A 156 -35.21 15.82 -45.51
N SER A 157 -34.52 14.77 -45.03
CA SER A 157 -33.36 14.22 -45.74
C SER A 157 -33.73 13.55 -47.06
N ALA A 158 -34.90 12.90 -47.14
CA ALA A 158 -35.41 12.29 -48.36
C ALA A 158 -35.89 13.35 -49.37
N GLU A 159 -36.48 14.45 -48.89
CA GLU A 159 -36.91 15.59 -49.68
C GLU A 159 -35.71 16.41 -50.22
N MET A 160 -34.65 16.57 -49.40
CA MET A 160 -33.39 17.21 -49.83
C MET A 160 -32.58 16.32 -50.78
N GLY A 161 -32.67 14.99 -50.67
CA GLY A 161 -32.14 14.05 -51.66
C GLY A 161 -32.89 14.08 -53.00
N SER A 162 -34.18 14.42 -52.97
CA SER A 162 -35.05 14.58 -54.15
C SER A 162 -34.85 15.93 -54.86
N MET A 163 -34.54 16.99 -54.12
CA MET A 163 -34.37 18.36 -54.66
C MET A 163 -32.95 18.67 -55.19
N GLY A 164 -32.07 17.67 -55.28
CA GLY A 164 -30.67 17.81 -55.68
C GLY A 164 -30.35 17.68 -57.18
N ASN A 165 -31.34 17.70 -58.10
CA ASN A 165 -31.09 17.40 -59.51
C ASN A 165 -31.67 18.40 -60.54
N ALA A 166 -31.54 19.71 -60.28
CA ALA A 166 -31.76 20.76 -61.28
C ALA A 166 -30.67 21.86 -61.21
N LEU A 167 -29.62 21.65 -62.01
CA LEU A 167 -28.54 22.50 -62.56
C LEU A 167 -28.83 24.03 -62.77
N PRO A 168 -27.85 24.91 -63.13
CA PRO A 168 -26.47 24.63 -63.58
C PRO A 168 -25.32 25.59 -63.17
N GLY A 169 -24.08 25.07 -63.23
CA GLY A 169 -22.82 25.83 -63.35
C GLY A 169 -22.08 26.01 -62.01
N GLY A 170 -20.91 25.45 -61.74
CA GLY A 170 -19.88 24.90 -62.63
C GLY A 170 -18.58 25.68 -62.42
N SER A 171 -17.68 25.09 -61.62
CA SER A 171 -16.26 25.48 -61.42
C SER A 171 -16.05 26.76 -60.57
N SER A 172 -15.11 26.80 -59.64
CA SER A 172 -13.73 26.38 -59.86
C SER A 172 -12.95 26.37 -58.55
N ILE A 173 -12.09 25.35 -58.43
CA ILE A 173 -10.75 25.43 -57.82
C ILE A 173 -10.75 25.59 -56.29
N GLU A 174 -9.57 25.34 -55.76
CA GLU A 174 -9.20 25.49 -54.37
C GLU A 174 -9.93 24.53 -53.42
N LYS A 175 -9.88 23.22 -53.67
CA LYS A 175 -8.60 22.52 -53.93
C LYS A 175 -7.39 23.01 -53.08
N GLU A 176 -7.59 23.89 -52.10
CA GLU A 176 -6.57 24.21 -51.10
C GLU A 176 -6.73 23.36 -49.85
N PHE A 177 -7.93 22.85 -49.53
CA PHE A 177 -8.13 22.04 -48.31
C PHE A 177 -8.35 20.54 -48.50
N ALA A 178 -8.30 20.06 -49.74
CA ALA A 178 -8.03 18.65 -50.00
C ALA A 178 -6.57 18.25 -49.67
N LEU A 179 -5.74 19.09 -49.04
CA LEU A 179 -4.30 18.82 -48.86
C LEU A 179 -3.76 18.91 -47.42
N LEU A 180 -4.54 19.25 -46.38
CA LEU A 180 -3.97 19.42 -45.02
C LEU A 180 -4.58 18.62 -43.86
N GLU A 181 -5.77 18.02 -43.96
CA GLU A 181 -6.31 17.22 -42.83
C GLU A 181 -6.56 15.74 -43.16
N GLY A 182 -5.93 15.25 -44.23
CA GLY A 182 -5.73 13.82 -44.44
C GLY A 182 -4.65 13.27 -43.50
N LYS A 183 -4.99 13.01 -42.23
CA LYS A 183 -4.41 12.00 -41.30
C LYS A 183 -4.71 12.38 -39.83
N SER A 184 -5.78 11.83 -39.23
CA SER A 184 -5.76 11.54 -37.77
C SER A 184 -6.89 10.62 -37.31
N ALA A 185 -8.12 10.74 -37.83
CA ALA A 185 -9.26 10.07 -37.18
C ALA A 185 -9.34 8.54 -37.42
N VAL A 186 -8.75 8.01 -38.49
CA VAL A 186 -8.84 6.58 -38.83
C VAL A 186 -7.72 5.75 -38.17
N ASP A 187 -6.55 6.35 -37.93
CA ASP A 187 -5.46 5.69 -37.20
C ASP A 187 -5.73 5.62 -35.68
N ASP A 188 -6.43 6.62 -35.11
CA ASP A 188 -6.82 6.62 -33.69
C ASP A 188 -7.85 5.52 -33.36
N GLU A 189 -8.79 5.24 -34.27
CA GLU A 189 -9.77 4.16 -34.12
C GLU A 189 -9.11 2.77 -34.29
N LEU A 190 -8.08 2.67 -35.13
CA LEU A 190 -7.32 1.42 -35.35
C LEU A 190 -6.35 1.13 -34.19
N ALA A 191 -5.80 2.16 -33.53
CA ALA A 191 -5.06 2.04 -32.27
C ALA A 191 -5.96 1.60 -31.11
N ARG A 192 -7.20 2.12 -31.07
CA ARG A 192 -8.20 1.73 -30.07
C ARG A 192 -8.66 0.28 -30.23
N MET A 193 -8.85 -0.21 -31.45
CA MET A 193 -9.22 -1.61 -31.70
C MET A 193 -8.06 -2.60 -31.50
N LYS A 194 -6.80 -2.20 -31.74
CA LYS A 194 -5.63 -3.05 -31.39
C LYS A 194 -5.36 -3.13 -29.89
N GLY A 195 -5.76 -2.13 -29.10
CA GLY A 195 -5.66 -2.13 -27.63
C GLY A 195 -6.67 -3.04 -26.91
N LEU A 196 -7.78 -3.40 -27.57
CA LEU A 196 -8.84 -4.24 -27.01
C LEU A 196 -8.71 -5.74 -27.32
N LEU A 197 -7.70 -6.16 -28.11
CA LEU A 197 -7.52 -7.56 -28.52
C LEU A 197 -6.23 -8.23 -28.04
N ASN A 198 -5.49 -7.63 -27.09
CA ASN A 198 -4.26 -8.25 -26.56
C ASN A 198 -4.04 -7.96 -25.05
N PRO A 199 -4.53 -8.81 -24.13
CA PRO A 199 -4.03 -8.84 -22.77
C PRO A 199 -2.90 -9.87 -22.70
N SER A 200 -1.68 -9.50 -23.13
CA SER A 200 -0.41 -10.00 -22.60
C SER A 200 0.80 -9.46 -23.37
N SER A 201 1.84 -9.16 -22.59
CA SER A 201 3.23 -8.93 -22.99
C SER A 201 3.55 -7.74 -23.90
N SER A 202 3.86 -6.61 -23.25
CA SER A 202 4.97 -5.76 -23.67
C SER A 202 6.26 -6.58 -23.59
N SER A 203 6.84 -6.90 -24.74
CA SER A 203 8.28 -7.13 -24.85
C SER A 203 8.74 -6.85 -26.29
N ALA A 204 9.56 -5.82 -26.44
CA ALA A 204 10.55 -5.65 -27.49
C ALA A 204 11.64 -4.74 -26.89
N ALA A 205 12.94 -5.04 -26.93
CA ALA A 205 13.66 -5.99 -27.76
C ALA A 205 14.99 -6.34 -27.09
N GLY A 206 15.44 -7.56 -27.32
CA GLY A 206 16.77 -8.06 -26.99
C GLY A 206 16.80 -9.56 -27.30
N GLY A 207 17.18 -9.90 -28.53
CA GLY A 207 16.93 -11.21 -29.13
C GLY A 207 17.83 -12.35 -28.67
N GLU A 208 17.58 -13.47 -29.36
CA GLU A 208 18.36 -14.70 -29.47
C GLU A 208 18.22 -15.76 -28.35
N LYS A 209 17.41 -16.80 -28.60
CA LYS A 209 17.97 -18.11 -29.00
C LYS A 209 16.92 -19.18 -29.31
N LYS A 210 17.36 -20.07 -30.18
CA LYS A 210 16.74 -21.25 -30.81
C LYS A 210 16.23 -22.32 -29.84
N SER A 211 15.14 -22.94 -30.30
CA SER A 211 14.83 -24.38 -30.36
C SER A 211 14.85 -25.28 -29.11
N SER A 212 13.67 -25.87 -28.92
CA SER A 212 13.38 -27.29 -28.72
C SER A 212 13.62 -27.93 -27.35
N GLY A 213 12.50 -28.29 -26.71
CA GLY A 213 12.26 -29.57 -26.05
C GLY A 213 12.82 -29.70 -24.64
N ASN A 214 11.93 -29.67 -23.64
CA ASN A 214 12.27 -30.21 -22.32
C ASN A 214 11.32 -31.37 -21.95
N PRO A 215 11.85 -32.57 -21.62
CA PRO A 215 11.13 -33.85 -21.50
C PRO A 215 10.54 -34.12 -20.10
N ASP A 216 10.40 -33.10 -19.25
CA ASP A 216 10.18 -33.31 -17.81
C ASP A 216 8.72 -33.48 -17.38
N VAL A 217 7.75 -33.36 -18.31
CA VAL A 217 6.34 -33.55 -17.97
C VAL A 217 5.88 -35.00 -18.18
N ASP A 218 6.59 -35.77 -19.02
CA ASP A 218 6.34 -37.21 -19.18
C ASP A 218 7.08 -38.06 -18.13
N ALA A 219 8.12 -37.52 -17.49
CA ALA A 219 8.90 -38.23 -16.47
C ALA A 219 8.16 -38.37 -15.12
N GLU A 220 7.25 -37.45 -14.78
CA GLU A 220 6.47 -37.56 -13.54
C GLU A 220 5.29 -38.55 -13.66
N MET A 221 4.74 -38.75 -14.86
CA MET A 221 3.72 -39.79 -15.09
C MET A 221 4.29 -41.21 -15.07
N GLU A 222 5.58 -41.40 -15.40
CA GLU A 222 6.29 -42.67 -15.29
C GLU A 222 6.63 -43.03 -13.83
N LYS A 223 6.87 -42.03 -12.98
CA LYS A 223 7.24 -42.25 -11.57
C LYS A 223 6.05 -42.75 -10.74
N LEU A 224 4.82 -42.34 -11.09
CA LEU A 224 3.58 -42.81 -10.45
C LEU A 224 3.15 -44.22 -10.86
N LYS A 225 3.70 -44.78 -11.95
CA LYS A 225 3.46 -46.17 -12.37
C LYS A 225 4.45 -47.16 -11.76
N ARG A 226 5.63 -46.71 -11.31
CA ARG A 226 6.63 -47.55 -10.66
C ARG A 226 6.41 -47.75 -9.14
N ASP A 227 5.67 -46.83 -8.49
CA ASP A 227 5.30 -46.95 -7.07
C ASP A 227 4.00 -47.74 -6.81
N ALA A 228 3.39 -48.32 -7.85
CA ALA A 228 2.14 -49.09 -7.76
C ALA A 228 2.27 -50.58 -8.13
N GLY A 229 3.46 -51.18 -7.98
CA GLY A 229 3.62 -52.63 -7.83
C GLY A 229 4.03 -53.42 -9.07
N LEU A 230 5.35 -53.53 -9.28
CA LEU A 230 6.15 -54.75 -9.49
C LEU A 230 7.63 -54.40 -9.32
#